data_AF-A0A7G3ZF14-F1
#
_entry.id   AF-A0A7G3ZF14-F1
#
_cell.length_a   1.000
_cell.length_b   1.000
_cell.length_c   1.000
_cell.angle_alpha   90.00
_cell.angle_beta   90.00
_cell.angle_gamma   90.00
#
_symmetry.space_group_name_H-M   'P 1'
#
loop_
_entity.id
_entity.type
_entity.pdbx_description
1 polymer ?
#
loop_
_entity_poly.entity_id
_entity_poly.type
_entity_poly.pdbx_seq_one_letter_code
_entity_poly.pdbx_strand_id
1 'polypeptide(L)'
;MNLVVFSGGTATNSLTSCFSQLSVEQQCELTYVLPISDNGGSTSEILRVFGGPAIGDIRSRIVRVISDAQVARLLSYRLPNHRVKAKQEWNEILEGSHPIWKGLPAELKEICRAFFVNFQAELLKRTKVSNPFKFEKASIGNIFLTGARLFLGSLDASIELMMRLGRGDPKIHVAPCINSVHTHHIAALLANDEVITGQSQISHPSRPFMEKRANSVADLTRDRFLHLERSDGLTVEESEQDVGEEEEEYANPLYILPELKNSQLHFDKIDVNDKLPAPIKSLLYINPYGEEIKPTGNSRVISDIKKADMLVYSIGSLVTSLLPIAILGNIADVILDSKPLRKVLLLNSRYDRETSWLDGLGYVKLLVDSMSRAALKYRQTRNGHSISRIQRQWSEFVTDLVYLKDGEILIDEKEFASKGILCHGIDSDQLDNDGLARILQMIGNSR
;
A
#
# COMPACT_ATOMS: atom_id res chain seq x y z
N MET A 1 -13.39 11.83 19.34
CA MET A 1 -12.69 12.78 18.44
C MET A 1 -12.73 12.25 17.00
N ASN A 2 -12.78 13.10 15.97
CA ASN A 2 -12.65 12.67 14.58
C ASN A 2 -11.20 12.27 14.30
N LEU A 3 -10.98 11.04 13.87
CA LEU A 3 -9.65 10.44 13.77
C LEU A 3 -9.37 9.96 12.34
N VAL A 4 -8.24 10.38 11.78
CA VAL A 4 -7.71 9.82 10.54
C VAL A 4 -6.45 9.04 10.86
N VAL A 5 -6.36 7.80 10.36
CA VAL A 5 -5.23 6.91 10.59
C VAL A 5 -4.61 6.55 9.24
N PHE A 6 -3.38 6.98 9.01
CA PHE A 6 -2.57 6.46 7.92
C PHE A 6 -2.04 5.09 8.36
N SER A 7 -2.52 4.06 7.68
CA SER A 7 -2.29 2.67 8.05
C SER A 7 -1.58 1.94 6.92
N GLY A 8 -0.67 1.05 7.31
CA GLY A 8 -0.14 0.01 6.43
C GLY A 8 -0.90 -1.30 6.57
N GLY A 9 -0.17 -2.39 6.31
CA GLY A 9 -0.64 -3.77 6.43
C GLY A 9 -0.97 -4.23 7.85
N THR A 10 -0.51 -5.42 8.24
CA THR A 10 -1.10 -6.14 9.38
C THR A 10 -0.76 -5.56 10.75
N ALA A 11 0.33 -4.79 10.90
CA ALA A 11 0.77 -4.27 12.20
C ALA A 11 -0.31 -3.40 12.87
N THR A 12 -0.93 -2.48 12.11
CA THR A 12 -1.99 -1.61 12.63
C THR A 12 -3.27 -2.37 13.03
N ASN A 13 -3.44 -3.65 12.63
CA ASN A 13 -4.62 -4.44 13.02
C ASN A 13 -4.74 -4.65 14.53
N SER A 14 -3.62 -4.73 15.26
CA SER A 14 -3.63 -4.86 16.72
C SER A 14 -4.14 -3.60 17.42
N LEU A 15 -4.02 -2.43 16.79
CA LEU A 15 -4.36 -1.11 17.35
C LEU A 15 -5.78 -0.64 17.02
N THR A 16 -6.53 -1.40 16.22
CA THR A 16 -7.89 -1.01 15.78
C THR A 16 -8.84 -0.73 16.92
N SER A 17 -8.81 -1.54 17.98
CA SER A 17 -9.64 -1.34 19.17
C SER A 17 -9.33 -0.01 19.88
N CYS A 18 -8.05 0.34 20.00
CA CYS A 18 -7.63 1.64 20.56
C CYS A 18 -8.24 2.80 19.75
N PHE A 19 -8.11 2.77 18.42
CA PHE A 19 -8.65 3.84 17.58
C PHE A 19 -10.18 3.92 17.62
N SER A 20 -10.89 2.79 17.66
CA SER A 20 -12.34 2.76 17.83
C SER A 20 -12.78 3.36 19.16
N GLN A 21 -12.06 3.08 20.26
CA GLN A 21 -12.33 3.66 21.58
C GLN A 21 -12.18 5.19 21.59
N LEU A 22 -11.20 5.73 20.84
CA LEU A 22 -10.95 7.17 20.76
C LEU A 22 -11.99 7.95 19.94
N SER A 23 -12.66 7.27 19.01
CA SER A 23 -13.50 7.90 17.99
C SER A 23 -14.94 7.40 18.04
N VAL A 24 -15.17 6.16 17.63
CA VAL A 24 -16.49 5.54 17.46
C VAL A 24 -17.26 5.50 18.78
N GLU A 25 -16.62 5.13 19.88
CA GLU A 25 -17.27 5.12 21.21
C GLU A 25 -17.72 6.52 21.65
N GLN A 26 -16.98 7.56 21.23
CA GLN A 26 -17.34 8.97 21.44
C GLN A 26 -18.29 9.50 20.35
N GLN A 27 -18.88 8.62 19.55
CA GLN A 27 -19.79 8.95 18.46
C GLN A 27 -19.16 9.81 17.34
N CYS A 28 -17.85 9.77 17.17
CA CYS A 28 -17.10 10.46 16.11
C CYS A 28 -16.69 9.54 14.96
N GLU A 29 -16.18 10.13 13.88
CA GLU A 29 -15.75 9.42 12.67
C GLU A 29 -14.31 8.88 12.78
N LEU A 30 -14.07 7.71 12.20
CA LEU A 30 -12.77 7.04 12.11
C LEU A 30 -12.46 6.65 10.67
N THR A 31 -11.49 7.33 10.04
CA THR A 31 -11.06 7.00 8.67
C THR A 31 -9.69 6.34 8.66
N TYR A 32 -9.60 5.12 8.16
CA TYR A 32 -8.35 4.46 7.80
C TYR A 32 -7.99 4.76 6.34
N VAL A 33 -6.79 5.28 6.11
CA VAL A 33 -6.23 5.52 4.77
C VAL A 33 -5.14 4.51 4.49
N LEU A 34 -5.24 3.79 3.37
CA LEU A 34 -4.38 2.66 3.03
C LEU A 34 -3.67 2.88 1.69
N PRO A 35 -2.41 2.41 1.53
CA PRO A 35 -1.71 2.45 0.26
C PRO A 35 -2.32 1.47 -0.75
N ILE A 36 -2.09 1.73 -2.05
CA ILE A 36 -2.55 0.87 -3.17
C ILE A 36 -1.41 0.37 -4.06
N SER A 37 -0.19 0.29 -3.52
CA SER A 37 1.05 -0.04 -4.25
C SER A 37 1.65 -1.40 -3.92
N ASP A 38 1.04 -2.19 -3.02
CA ASP A 38 1.51 -3.54 -2.68
C ASP A 38 1.41 -4.49 -3.89
N ASN A 39 2.55 -5.01 -4.32
CA ASN A 39 2.66 -5.94 -5.45
C ASN A 39 3.07 -7.36 -5.02
N GLY A 40 2.82 -7.74 -3.76
CA GLY A 40 3.19 -9.05 -3.20
C GLY A 40 2.05 -10.06 -3.08
N GLY A 41 2.42 -11.34 -2.96
CA GLY A 41 1.52 -12.43 -2.56
C GLY A 41 0.26 -12.58 -3.43
N SER A 42 -0.91 -12.78 -2.80
CA SER A 42 -2.17 -12.93 -3.54
C SER A 42 -2.55 -11.68 -4.35
N THR A 43 -2.05 -10.50 -3.96
CA THR A 43 -2.33 -9.24 -4.69
C THR A 43 -1.60 -9.25 -6.03
N SER A 44 -0.35 -9.71 -6.08
CA SER A 44 0.46 -9.74 -7.31
C SER A 44 -0.19 -10.49 -8.46
N GLU A 45 -0.80 -11.64 -8.16
CA GLU A 45 -1.44 -12.49 -9.18
C GLU A 45 -2.71 -11.86 -9.75
N ILE A 46 -3.47 -11.14 -8.91
CA ILE A 46 -4.63 -10.36 -9.35
C ILE A 46 -4.18 -9.19 -10.22
N LEU A 47 -3.15 -8.46 -9.78
CA LEU A 47 -2.61 -7.34 -10.55
C LEU A 47 -2.10 -7.78 -11.93
N ARG A 48 -1.41 -8.93 -11.99
CA ARG A 48 -0.90 -9.49 -13.24
C ARG A 48 -2.00 -9.74 -14.29
N VAL A 49 -3.14 -10.28 -13.86
CA VAL A 49 -4.20 -10.72 -14.78
C VAL A 49 -5.27 -9.65 -15.00
N PHE A 50 -5.66 -8.93 -13.95
CA PHE A 50 -6.76 -7.96 -14.01
C PHE A 50 -6.29 -6.51 -14.05
N GLY A 51 -5.05 -6.24 -13.65
CA GLY A 51 -4.56 -4.90 -13.35
C GLY A 51 -5.32 -4.23 -12.22
N GLY A 52 -5.09 -2.93 -12.09
CA GLY A 52 -5.78 -2.06 -11.15
C GLY A 52 -5.07 -1.90 -9.82
N PRO A 53 -5.74 -1.37 -8.80
CA PRO A 53 -5.09 -1.00 -7.54
C PRO A 53 -4.76 -2.23 -6.70
N ALA A 54 -3.68 -2.15 -5.91
CA ALA A 54 -3.44 -3.16 -4.87
C ALA A 54 -4.49 -3.05 -3.77
N ILE A 55 -5.16 -4.16 -3.48
CA ILE A 55 -6.31 -4.20 -2.55
C ILE A 55 -6.04 -4.99 -1.26
N GLY A 56 -4.86 -5.58 -1.12
CA GLY A 56 -4.55 -6.51 -0.03
C GLY A 56 -4.69 -5.92 1.37
N ASP A 57 -4.13 -4.71 1.56
CA ASP A 57 -4.17 -3.96 2.81
C ASP A 57 -5.56 -3.41 3.12
N ILE A 58 -6.26 -2.90 2.09
CA ILE A 58 -7.64 -2.46 2.19
C ILE A 58 -8.53 -3.61 2.68
N ARG A 59 -8.47 -4.77 2.02
CA ARG A 59 -9.22 -5.96 2.44
C ARG A 59 -8.84 -6.38 3.87
N SER A 60 -7.56 -6.38 4.22
CA SER A 60 -7.10 -6.72 5.57
C SER A 60 -7.71 -5.80 6.64
N ARG A 61 -7.76 -4.49 6.37
CA ARG A 61 -8.38 -3.50 7.26
C ARG A 61 -9.88 -3.73 7.38
N ILE A 62 -10.59 -3.88 6.26
CA ILE A 62 -12.05 -4.11 6.25
C ILE A 62 -12.40 -5.33 7.10
N VAL A 63 -11.74 -6.46 6.85
CA VAL A 63 -11.95 -7.71 7.60
C VAL A 63 -11.77 -7.53 9.11
N ARG A 64 -10.88 -6.62 9.54
CA ARG A 64 -10.63 -6.35 10.95
C ARG A 64 -11.69 -5.49 11.61
N VAL A 65 -12.38 -4.63 10.87
CA VAL A 65 -13.34 -3.65 11.43
C VAL A 65 -14.80 -4.03 11.24
N ILE A 66 -15.10 -5.03 10.40
CA ILE A 66 -16.46 -5.57 10.24
C ILE A 66 -16.88 -6.40 11.45
N SER A 67 -18.18 -6.40 11.76
CA SER A 67 -18.73 -7.05 12.96
C SER A 67 -19.25 -8.48 12.70
N ASP A 68 -19.61 -8.80 11.46
CA ASP A 68 -20.10 -10.13 11.10
C ASP A 68 -18.94 -11.13 11.01
N ALA A 69 -18.80 -11.97 12.04
CA ALA A 69 -17.72 -12.96 12.14
C ALA A 69 -17.71 -13.99 10.99
N GLN A 70 -18.87 -14.27 10.39
CA GLN A 70 -18.97 -15.26 9.33
C GLN A 70 -18.50 -14.70 7.99
N VAL A 71 -18.90 -13.47 7.71
CA VAL A 71 -18.40 -12.70 6.56
C VAL A 71 -16.90 -12.44 6.72
N ALA A 72 -16.44 -12.08 7.92
CA ALA A 72 -15.02 -11.92 8.22
C ALA A 72 -14.25 -13.22 7.99
N ARG A 73 -14.78 -14.38 8.42
CA ARG A 73 -14.17 -15.70 8.17
C ARG A 73 -14.04 -15.99 6.67
N LEU A 74 -15.10 -15.75 5.89
CA LEU A 74 -15.08 -15.94 4.44
C LEU A 74 -14.04 -15.04 3.76
N LEU A 75 -14.03 -13.75 4.07
CA LEU A 75 -13.16 -12.76 3.41
C LEU A 75 -11.70 -12.83 3.89
N SER A 76 -11.45 -13.41 5.06
CA SER A 76 -10.11 -13.74 5.57
C SER A 76 -9.52 -14.99 4.90
N TYR A 77 -10.36 -15.83 4.30
CA TYR A 77 -9.97 -17.16 3.86
C TYR A 77 -8.93 -17.11 2.75
N ARG A 78 -7.96 -18.02 2.81
CA ARG A 78 -6.91 -18.18 1.80
C ARG A 78 -6.90 -19.62 1.31
N LEU A 79 -6.84 -19.77 -0.02
CA LEU A 79 -6.75 -21.07 -0.65
C LEU A 79 -5.41 -21.79 -0.31
N PRO A 80 -5.36 -23.12 -0.38
CA PRO A 80 -4.16 -23.90 -0.12
C PRO A 80 -2.96 -23.47 -0.95
N ASN A 81 -1.76 -23.70 -0.42
CA ASN A 81 -0.50 -23.54 -1.15
C ASN A 81 -0.22 -24.75 -2.07
N HIS A 82 -1.18 -25.13 -2.92
CA HIS A 82 -1.04 -26.24 -3.85
C HIS A 82 -1.97 -26.06 -5.05
N ARG A 83 -1.42 -25.98 -6.27
CA ARG A 83 -2.14 -25.64 -7.51
C ARG A 83 -3.48 -26.36 -7.69
N VAL A 84 -3.43 -27.70 -7.71
CA VAL A 84 -4.62 -28.53 -7.99
C VAL A 84 -5.68 -28.37 -6.89
N LYS A 85 -5.28 -28.50 -5.62
CA LYS A 85 -6.19 -28.36 -4.47
C LYS A 85 -6.81 -26.96 -4.41
N ALA A 86 -6.01 -25.91 -4.60
CA ALA A 86 -6.51 -24.55 -4.61
C ALA A 86 -7.54 -24.31 -5.71
N LYS A 87 -7.32 -24.86 -6.92
CA LYS A 87 -8.28 -24.75 -8.01
C LYS A 87 -9.57 -25.53 -7.73
N GLN A 88 -9.45 -26.75 -7.19
CA GLN A 88 -10.61 -27.55 -6.80
C GLN A 88 -11.45 -26.82 -5.75
N GLU A 89 -10.80 -26.33 -4.69
CA GLU A 89 -11.46 -25.65 -3.59
C GLU A 89 -12.11 -24.32 -4.03
N TRP A 90 -11.46 -23.59 -4.94
CA TRP A 90 -12.08 -22.43 -5.59
C TRP A 90 -13.38 -22.80 -6.34
N ASN A 91 -13.38 -23.91 -7.08
CA ASN A 91 -14.58 -24.37 -7.77
C ASN A 91 -15.69 -24.75 -6.78
N GLU A 92 -15.37 -25.43 -5.68
CA GLU A 92 -16.33 -25.75 -4.60
C GLU A 92 -16.91 -24.48 -3.95
N ILE A 93 -16.10 -23.42 -3.80
CA ILE A 93 -16.55 -22.12 -3.30
C ILE A 93 -17.54 -21.48 -4.30
N LEU A 94 -17.22 -21.50 -5.59
CA LEU A 94 -18.09 -20.96 -6.65
C LEU A 94 -19.44 -21.69 -6.73
N GLU A 95 -19.41 -23.03 -6.70
CA GLU A 95 -20.59 -23.89 -6.71
C GLU A 95 -21.42 -23.75 -5.42
N GLY A 96 -20.82 -23.26 -4.35
CA GLY A 96 -21.47 -23.09 -3.06
C GLY A 96 -21.48 -24.36 -2.21
N SER A 97 -20.70 -25.39 -2.58
CA SER A 97 -20.58 -26.66 -1.86
C SER A 97 -19.50 -26.63 -0.77
N HIS A 98 -18.56 -25.69 -0.84
CA HIS A 98 -17.46 -25.60 0.13
C HIS A 98 -17.93 -25.30 1.56
N PRO A 99 -17.33 -25.93 2.61
CA PRO A 99 -17.72 -25.73 4.02
C PRO A 99 -17.60 -24.29 4.54
N ILE A 100 -16.84 -23.42 3.86
CA ILE A 100 -16.70 -22.00 4.26
C ILE A 100 -18.05 -21.26 4.31
N TRP A 101 -19.02 -21.72 3.52
CA TRP A 101 -20.39 -21.19 3.49
C TRP A 101 -21.23 -21.56 4.71
N LYS A 102 -20.79 -22.52 5.53
CA LYS A 102 -21.56 -23.02 6.67
C LYS A 102 -21.83 -21.90 7.68
N GLY A 103 -23.11 -21.61 7.89
CA GLY A 103 -23.61 -20.61 8.83
C GLY A 103 -23.92 -19.25 8.21
N LEU A 104 -23.43 -18.96 6.98
CA LEU A 104 -23.81 -17.73 6.30
C LEU A 104 -25.28 -17.82 5.86
N PRO A 105 -26.08 -16.75 6.06
CA PRO A 105 -27.42 -16.63 5.49
C PRO A 105 -27.41 -16.85 3.97
N ALA A 106 -28.47 -17.43 3.43
CA ALA A 106 -28.58 -17.76 2.01
C ALA A 106 -28.46 -16.51 1.12
N GLU A 107 -29.03 -15.39 1.57
CA GLU A 107 -29.02 -14.12 0.85
C GLU A 107 -27.59 -13.57 0.73
N LEU A 108 -26.83 -13.60 1.84
CA LEU A 108 -25.42 -13.18 1.84
C LEU A 108 -24.55 -14.12 1.01
N LYS A 109 -24.84 -15.43 1.03
CA LYS A 109 -24.16 -16.41 0.18
C LYS A 109 -24.34 -16.06 -1.30
N GLU A 110 -25.57 -15.82 -1.75
CA GLU A 110 -25.84 -15.52 -3.15
C GLU A 110 -25.25 -14.17 -3.58
N ILE A 111 -25.27 -13.15 -2.71
CA ILE A 111 -24.57 -11.88 -2.98
C ILE A 111 -23.06 -12.10 -3.16
N CYS A 112 -22.41 -12.80 -2.23
CA CYS A 112 -20.97 -13.09 -2.34
C CYS A 112 -20.64 -13.89 -3.59
N ARG A 113 -21.45 -14.91 -3.90
CA ARG A 113 -21.27 -15.76 -5.08
C ARG A 113 -21.43 -14.98 -6.37
N ALA A 114 -22.33 -14.00 -6.47
CA ALA A 114 -22.46 -13.17 -7.67
C ALA A 114 -21.14 -12.49 -8.05
N PHE A 115 -20.40 -11.95 -7.07
CA PHE A 115 -19.10 -11.32 -7.32
C PHE A 115 -17.99 -12.33 -7.60
N PHE A 116 -18.05 -13.53 -7.01
CA PHE A 116 -17.13 -14.62 -7.36
C PHE A 116 -17.34 -15.13 -8.79
N VAL A 117 -18.59 -15.27 -9.22
CA VAL A 117 -18.94 -15.61 -10.61
C VAL A 117 -18.50 -14.50 -11.55
N ASN A 118 -18.70 -13.24 -11.21
CA ASN A 118 -18.22 -12.11 -12.01
C ASN A 118 -16.69 -12.14 -12.16
N PHE A 119 -15.96 -12.36 -11.08
CA PHE A 119 -14.51 -12.53 -11.13
C PHE A 119 -14.10 -13.69 -12.03
N GLN A 120 -14.75 -14.85 -11.91
CA GLN A 120 -14.46 -16.03 -12.73
C GLN A 120 -14.78 -15.77 -14.22
N ALA A 121 -15.85 -15.06 -14.53
CA ALA A 121 -16.20 -14.69 -15.90
C ALA A 121 -15.15 -13.73 -16.50
N GLU A 122 -14.76 -12.69 -15.78
CA GLU A 122 -13.69 -11.78 -16.19
C GLU A 122 -12.34 -12.50 -16.31
N LEU A 123 -12.08 -13.47 -15.44
CA LEU A 123 -10.87 -14.29 -15.50
C LEU A 123 -10.79 -15.07 -16.81
N LEU A 124 -11.89 -15.72 -17.21
CA LEU A 124 -11.94 -16.52 -18.44
C LEU A 124 -11.77 -15.67 -19.71
N LYS A 125 -12.19 -14.40 -19.69
CA LYS A 125 -12.00 -13.48 -20.81
C LYS A 125 -10.54 -13.04 -20.98
N ARG A 126 -9.78 -12.97 -19.88
CA ARG A 126 -8.42 -12.40 -19.86
C ARG A 126 -7.31 -13.46 -19.83
N THR A 127 -7.62 -14.67 -19.38
CA THR A 127 -6.61 -15.72 -19.18
C THR A 127 -6.33 -16.46 -20.49
N LYS A 128 -5.08 -16.41 -20.96
CA LYS A 128 -4.57 -17.28 -22.04
C LYS A 128 -4.20 -18.67 -21.51
N VAL A 129 -4.27 -19.70 -22.36
CA VAL A 129 -3.94 -21.10 -22.01
C VAL A 129 -2.47 -21.25 -21.59
N SER A 130 -1.57 -20.45 -22.18
CA SER A 130 -0.12 -20.47 -21.92
C SER A 130 0.26 -20.00 -20.52
N ASN A 131 -0.51 -19.11 -19.88
CA ASN A 131 -0.20 -18.58 -18.55
C ASN A 131 -1.46 -18.44 -17.67
N PRO A 132 -1.97 -19.57 -17.14
CA PRO A 132 -3.19 -19.58 -16.36
C PRO A 132 -3.03 -18.85 -15.03
N PHE A 133 -4.14 -18.34 -14.50
CA PHE A 133 -4.19 -17.77 -13.15
C PHE A 133 -3.91 -18.84 -12.09
N LYS A 134 -3.05 -18.48 -11.14
CA LYS A 134 -2.57 -19.30 -10.03
C LYS A 134 -3.42 -19.03 -8.79
N PHE A 135 -4.17 -20.04 -8.35
CA PHE A 135 -5.06 -19.94 -7.19
C PHE A 135 -4.35 -20.19 -5.85
N GLU A 136 -3.09 -20.61 -5.87
CA GLU A 136 -2.31 -20.91 -4.68
C GLU A 136 -2.25 -19.71 -3.73
N LYS A 137 -2.58 -19.91 -2.44
CA LYS A 137 -2.62 -18.84 -1.43
C LYS A 137 -3.55 -17.65 -1.75
N ALA A 138 -4.38 -17.75 -2.78
CA ALA A 138 -5.26 -16.66 -3.19
C ALA A 138 -6.24 -16.32 -2.07
N SER A 139 -6.40 -15.03 -1.82
CA SER A 139 -7.30 -14.49 -0.80
C SER A 139 -8.71 -14.40 -1.36
N ILE A 140 -9.67 -15.08 -0.72
CA ILE A 140 -11.09 -15.02 -1.11
C ILE A 140 -11.61 -13.59 -0.97
N GLY A 141 -11.19 -12.85 0.05
CA GLY A 141 -11.55 -11.43 0.17
C GLY A 141 -10.97 -10.55 -0.94
N ASN A 142 -9.76 -10.86 -1.46
CA ASN A 142 -9.21 -10.11 -2.59
C ASN A 142 -9.99 -10.42 -3.87
N ILE A 143 -10.36 -11.70 -4.07
CA ILE A 143 -11.18 -12.13 -5.19
C ILE A 143 -12.55 -11.46 -5.13
N PHE A 144 -13.19 -11.44 -3.95
CA PHE A 144 -14.46 -10.74 -3.72
C PHE A 144 -14.36 -9.26 -4.11
N LEU A 145 -13.39 -8.55 -3.54
CA LEU A 145 -13.25 -7.10 -3.73
C LEU A 145 -12.87 -6.77 -5.19
N THR A 146 -12.09 -7.61 -5.85
CA THR A 146 -11.81 -7.49 -7.29
C THR A 146 -13.06 -7.71 -8.12
N GLY A 147 -13.82 -8.77 -7.86
CA GLY A 147 -15.07 -9.07 -8.54
C GLY A 147 -16.10 -7.95 -8.39
N ALA A 148 -16.23 -7.39 -7.18
CA ALA A 148 -17.09 -6.24 -6.90
C ALA A 148 -16.61 -4.96 -7.59
N ARG A 149 -15.32 -4.65 -7.55
CA ARG A 149 -14.73 -3.50 -8.26
C ARG A 149 -14.99 -3.58 -9.76
N LEU A 150 -14.76 -4.74 -10.38
CA LEU A 150 -14.97 -4.93 -11.81
C LEU A 150 -16.44 -4.80 -12.18
N PHE A 151 -17.34 -5.29 -11.34
CA PHE A 151 -18.78 -5.16 -11.54
C PHE A 151 -19.28 -3.70 -11.43
N LEU A 152 -18.82 -2.99 -10.39
CA LEU A 152 -19.26 -1.63 -10.08
C LEU A 152 -18.50 -0.55 -10.85
N GLY A 153 -17.34 -0.87 -11.42
CA GLY A 153 -16.44 0.09 -12.07
C GLY A 153 -15.75 1.07 -11.10
N SER A 154 -15.83 0.84 -9.78
CA SER A 154 -15.31 1.76 -8.76
C SER A 154 -14.74 1.02 -7.55
N LEU A 155 -13.50 1.39 -7.16
CA LEU A 155 -12.86 0.85 -5.96
C LEU A 155 -13.59 1.30 -4.69
N ASP A 156 -13.88 2.59 -4.55
CA ASP A 156 -14.57 3.12 -3.37
C ASP A 156 -15.95 2.48 -3.16
N ALA A 157 -16.71 2.26 -4.24
CA ALA A 157 -18.00 1.59 -4.15
C ALA A 157 -17.86 0.12 -3.72
N SER A 158 -16.82 -0.57 -4.18
CA SER A 158 -16.55 -1.96 -3.78
C SER A 158 -16.13 -2.08 -2.31
N ILE A 159 -15.39 -1.09 -1.78
CA ILE A 159 -15.01 -1.01 -0.37
C ILE A 159 -16.26 -0.78 0.49
N GLU A 160 -17.10 0.18 0.13
CA GLU A 160 -18.35 0.46 0.85
C GLU A 160 -19.26 -0.77 0.86
N LEU A 161 -19.41 -1.46 -0.27
CA LEU A 161 -20.19 -2.69 -0.35
C LEU A 161 -19.65 -3.77 0.61
N MET A 162 -18.33 -3.99 0.62
CA MET A 162 -17.70 -4.98 1.50
C MET A 162 -17.88 -4.62 2.99
N MET A 163 -17.77 -3.34 3.35
CA MET A 163 -18.05 -2.83 4.69
C MET A 163 -19.51 -3.09 5.10
N ARG A 164 -20.47 -2.82 4.22
CA ARG A 164 -21.91 -3.05 4.48
C ARG A 164 -22.25 -4.52 4.62
N LEU A 165 -21.67 -5.39 3.79
CA LEU A 165 -21.87 -6.84 3.89
C LEU A 165 -21.37 -7.40 5.22
N GLY A 166 -20.23 -6.91 5.71
CA GLY A 166 -19.69 -7.27 7.00
C GLY A 166 -20.35 -6.57 8.20
N ARG A 167 -21.39 -5.74 7.97
CA ARG A 167 -22.04 -4.93 9.02
C ARG A 167 -21.03 -4.06 9.77
N GLY A 168 -20.10 -3.44 9.04
CA GLY A 168 -19.18 -2.46 9.60
C GLY A 168 -19.92 -1.28 10.22
N ASP A 169 -19.35 -0.70 11.27
CA ASP A 169 -19.90 0.50 11.89
C ASP A 169 -19.94 1.65 10.86
N PRO A 170 -21.07 2.36 10.71
CA PRO A 170 -21.19 3.44 9.73
C PRO A 170 -20.20 4.59 9.94
N LYS A 171 -19.62 4.72 11.14
CA LYS A 171 -18.62 5.74 11.50
C LYS A 171 -17.18 5.31 11.21
N ILE A 172 -16.98 4.05 10.82
CA ILE A 172 -15.68 3.55 10.40
C ILE A 172 -15.63 3.59 8.88
N HIS A 173 -14.63 4.28 8.37
CA HIS A 173 -14.37 4.41 6.94
C HIS A 173 -13.01 3.79 6.59
N VAL A 174 -12.98 3.09 5.47
CA VAL A 174 -11.73 2.59 4.87
C VAL A 174 -11.62 3.23 3.51
N ALA A 175 -10.52 3.92 3.25
CA ALA A 175 -10.30 4.65 2.01
C ALA A 175 -8.92 4.33 1.40
N PRO A 176 -8.84 4.16 0.08
CA PRO A 176 -7.56 4.10 -0.61
C PRO A 176 -6.93 5.50 -0.65
N CYS A 177 -5.59 5.57 -0.55
CA CYS A 177 -4.88 6.84 -0.62
C CYS A 177 -5.02 7.51 -1.99
N ILE A 178 -5.18 6.73 -3.06
CA ILE A 178 -5.42 7.18 -4.43
C ILE A 178 -6.69 6.48 -4.92
N ASN A 179 -7.65 7.24 -5.44
CA ASN A 179 -8.80 6.65 -6.11
C ASN A 179 -8.46 6.40 -7.58
N SER A 180 -8.09 5.15 -7.91
CA SER A 180 -7.78 4.76 -9.28
C SER A 180 -8.23 3.35 -9.59
N VAL A 181 -8.55 3.13 -10.86
CA VAL A 181 -8.77 1.80 -11.45
C VAL A 181 -7.51 1.21 -12.05
N HIS A 182 -6.39 1.95 -12.05
CA HIS A 182 -5.09 1.56 -12.61
C HIS A 182 -4.09 1.16 -11.51
N THR A 183 -3.12 0.33 -11.91
CA THR A 183 -2.01 -0.07 -11.05
C THR A 183 -1.05 1.09 -10.83
N HIS A 184 -0.68 1.31 -9.58
CA HIS A 184 0.34 2.29 -9.20
C HIS A 184 1.52 1.56 -8.59
N HIS A 185 2.71 1.81 -9.13
CA HIS A 185 3.94 1.20 -8.64
C HIS A 185 4.76 2.23 -7.89
N ILE A 186 5.56 1.76 -6.94
CA ILE A 186 6.51 2.57 -6.20
C ILE A 186 7.94 2.10 -6.48
N ALA A 187 8.88 3.03 -6.41
CA ALA A 187 10.29 2.78 -6.51
C ALA A 187 11.06 3.55 -5.43
N ALA A 188 12.10 2.94 -4.88
CA ALA A 188 13.01 3.56 -3.93
C ALA A 188 14.29 3.97 -4.65
N LEU A 189 14.60 5.26 -4.64
CA LEU A 189 15.92 5.79 -5.01
C LEU A 189 16.81 5.71 -3.78
N LEU A 190 17.97 5.09 -3.92
CA LEU A 190 18.96 4.91 -2.85
C LEU A 190 20.01 6.03 -2.88
N ALA A 191 20.81 6.11 -1.81
CA ALA A 191 21.85 7.13 -1.65
C ALA A 191 23.03 6.96 -2.64
N ASN A 192 23.24 5.75 -3.15
CA ASN A 192 24.20 5.43 -4.23
C ASN A 192 23.61 5.60 -5.64
N ASP A 193 22.42 6.23 -5.74
CA ASP A 193 21.67 6.47 -6.98
C ASP A 193 21.13 5.20 -7.69
N GLU A 194 21.20 4.03 -7.05
CA GLU A 194 20.47 2.84 -7.50
C GLU A 194 18.96 2.99 -7.27
N VAL A 195 18.16 2.35 -8.12
CA VAL A 195 16.69 2.36 -8.04
C VAL A 195 16.18 0.94 -7.85
N ILE A 196 15.41 0.72 -6.79
CA ILE A 196 14.69 -0.54 -6.54
C ILE A 196 13.22 -0.32 -6.89
N THR A 197 12.71 -1.09 -7.86
CA THR A 197 11.33 -0.97 -8.36
C THR A 197 10.42 -2.05 -7.76
N GLY A 198 9.22 -1.65 -7.36
CA GLY A 198 8.23 -2.55 -6.76
C GLY A 198 8.28 -2.55 -5.23
N GLN A 199 7.10 -2.52 -4.60
CA GLN A 199 6.97 -2.51 -3.14
C GLN A 199 7.63 -3.74 -2.51
N SER A 200 7.34 -4.94 -3.05
CA SER A 200 7.85 -6.19 -2.48
C SER A 200 9.37 -6.30 -2.61
N GLN A 201 9.99 -5.77 -3.66
CA GLN A 201 11.44 -5.74 -3.83
C GLN A 201 12.12 -4.83 -2.80
N ILE A 202 11.44 -3.76 -2.39
CA ILE A 202 11.89 -2.86 -1.33
C ILE A 202 11.79 -3.57 0.02
N SER A 203 10.64 -4.17 0.34
CA SER A 203 10.40 -4.75 1.68
C SER A 203 10.92 -6.18 1.85
N HIS A 204 10.60 -7.08 0.92
CA HIS A 204 10.77 -8.54 0.98
C HIS A 204 11.04 -9.11 -0.41
N PRO A 205 12.29 -8.99 -0.92
CA PRO A 205 12.58 -9.30 -2.30
C PRO A 205 12.42 -10.80 -2.54
N SER A 206 11.76 -11.15 -3.65
CA SER A 206 11.75 -12.53 -4.12
C SER A 206 13.12 -12.86 -4.74
N ARG A 207 13.64 -14.07 -4.54
CA ARG A 207 14.85 -14.50 -5.27
C ARG A 207 14.57 -14.40 -6.77
N PRO A 208 15.45 -13.79 -7.57
CA PRO A 208 15.27 -13.80 -9.02
C PRO A 208 15.24 -15.25 -9.49
N PHE A 209 14.18 -15.61 -10.24
CA PHE A 209 14.13 -16.86 -10.97
C PHE A 209 15.24 -16.77 -12.04
N MET A 210 16.44 -17.27 -11.74
CA MET A 210 17.46 -17.47 -12.76
C MET A 210 16.96 -18.58 -13.68
N GLU A 211 16.20 -18.23 -14.71
CA GLU A 211 16.22 -19.04 -15.92
C GLU A 211 17.65 -19.01 -16.43
N LYS A 212 18.28 -20.19 -16.49
CA LYS A 212 19.54 -20.41 -17.17
C LYS A 212 19.35 -20.13 -18.66
N ARG A 213 19.33 -18.86 -19.06
CA ARG A 213 19.78 -18.47 -20.40
C ARG A 213 21.24 -18.07 -20.25
N ALA A 214 22.09 -19.09 -20.24
CA ALA A 214 23.46 -18.91 -20.66
C ALA A 214 23.39 -18.47 -22.12
N ASN A 215 23.59 -17.19 -22.38
CA ASN A 215 24.29 -16.70 -23.56
C ASN A 215 24.78 -15.28 -23.26
N SER A 216 26.07 -15.10 -23.50
CA SER A 216 26.93 -13.95 -23.25
C SER A 216 26.37 -12.62 -23.76
N VAL A 217 26.28 -11.62 -22.87
CA VAL A 217 26.61 -10.23 -23.22
C VAL A 217 27.29 -9.60 -22.01
N ALA A 218 28.62 -9.57 -22.04
CA ALA A 218 29.41 -8.63 -21.25
C ALA A 218 29.17 -7.21 -21.79
N ASP A 219 29.23 -6.22 -20.91
CA ASP A 219 29.26 -4.77 -21.19
C ASP A 219 28.02 -4.15 -21.86
N LEU A 220 27.03 -3.80 -21.04
CA LEU A 220 26.08 -2.70 -21.33
C LEU A 220 25.82 -1.88 -20.05
N THR A 221 26.88 -1.34 -19.47
CA THR A 221 26.78 -0.19 -18.55
C THR A 221 27.22 1.07 -19.27
N ARG A 222 26.41 2.13 -19.11
CA ARG A 222 26.55 3.50 -19.62
C ARG A 222 26.04 3.74 -21.04
N ASP A 223 25.26 4.80 -21.15
CA ASP A 223 24.83 5.49 -22.37
C ASP A 223 23.65 4.91 -23.15
N ARG A 224 22.43 5.11 -22.62
CA ARG A 224 21.24 5.52 -23.43
C ARG A 224 20.30 6.44 -22.65
N PHE A 225 20.83 7.57 -22.21
CA PHE A 225 20.10 8.84 -22.22
C PHE A 225 20.72 9.67 -23.35
N LEU A 226 19.91 10.31 -24.21
CA LEU A 226 20.22 10.97 -25.49
C LEU A 226 20.36 10.00 -26.70
N HIS A 227 19.37 9.95 -27.60
CA HIS A 227 19.16 10.94 -28.67
C HIS A 227 17.99 10.50 -29.57
N LEU A 228 16.98 11.37 -29.68
CA LEU A 228 16.08 11.45 -30.83
C LEU A 228 16.84 12.23 -31.91
N GLU A 229 17.09 11.65 -33.09
CA GLU A 229 17.10 12.35 -34.39
C GLU A 229 17.30 11.39 -35.57
N ARG A 230 16.66 11.75 -36.69
CA ARG A 230 16.50 11.01 -37.95
C ARG A 230 17.79 10.98 -38.78
N SER A 231 18.00 9.90 -39.54
CA SER A 231 18.28 9.98 -40.99
C SER A 231 18.31 8.61 -41.67
N ASP A 232 17.93 8.64 -42.94
CA ASP A 232 17.61 7.59 -43.90
C ASP A 232 18.61 6.44 -44.13
N GLY A 233 18.02 5.29 -44.48
CA GLY A 233 18.40 4.50 -45.65
C GLY A 233 19.53 3.49 -45.48
N LEU A 234 19.19 2.20 -45.50
CA LEU A 234 19.87 1.14 -46.28
C LEU A 234 19.21 -0.24 -46.00
N THR A 235 18.59 -0.78 -47.05
CA THR A 235 18.35 -2.21 -47.40
C THR A 235 18.34 -3.26 -46.28
N VAL A 236 17.14 -3.79 -46.00
CA VAL A 236 16.92 -5.00 -45.21
C VAL A 236 16.90 -6.21 -46.15
N GLU A 237 17.86 -7.13 -46.00
CA GLU A 237 17.72 -8.49 -46.52
C GLU A 237 16.88 -9.31 -45.53
N GLU A 238 15.78 -9.85 -46.03
CA GLU A 238 14.85 -10.73 -45.32
C GLU A 238 15.56 -12.02 -44.90
N SER A 239 15.65 -12.24 -43.58
CA SER A 239 15.78 -13.58 -43.02
C SER A 239 14.56 -13.85 -42.16
N GLU A 240 13.62 -14.57 -42.76
CA GLU A 240 12.45 -15.15 -42.10
C GLU A 240 12.92 -16.12 -41.01
N GLN A 241 13.08 -15.61 -39.79
CA GLN A 241 12.92 -16.41 -38.58
C GLN A 241 11.66 -15.92 -37.89
N ASP A 242 10.59 -16.69 -38.12
CA ASP A 242 9.29 -16.62 -37.48
C ASP A 242 9.46 -16.89 -35.97
N VAL A 243 10.00 -15.91 -35.26
CA VAL A 243 9.87 -15.79 -33.81
C VAL A 243 8.57 -15.01 -33.64
N GLY A 244 7.47 -15.74 -33.49
CA GLY A 244 6.19 -15.16 -33.11
C GLY A 244 6.40 -14.32 -31.85
N GLU A 245 6.54 -13.01 -32.03
CA GLU A 245 6.35 -12.01 -30.98
C GLU A 245 4.87 -12.07 -30.62
N GLU A 246 4.50 -13.04 -29.77
CA GLU A 246 3.16 -13.10 -29.20
C GLU A 246 2.98 -11.81 -28.40
N GLU A 247 2.23 -10.86 -28.96
CA GLU A 247 1.81 -9.64 -28.28
C GLU A 247 1.07 -10.05 -26.98
N GLU A 248 1.81 -9.98 -25.87
CA GLU A 248 1.35 -10.32 -24.54
C GLU A 248 0.49 -9.20 -23.97
N GLU A 249 -0.72 -9.01 -24.52
CA GLU A 249 -1.75 -8.13 -23.93
C GLU A 249 -2.24 -8.71 -22.58
N TYR A 250 -1.54 -8.37 -21.51
CA TYR A 250 -2.09 -8.38 -20.15
C TYR A 250 -2.79 -7.05 -19.88
N ALA A 251 -3.32 -6.85 -18.67
CA ALA A 251 -3.75 -5.51 -18.22
C ALA A 251 -2.59 -4.48 -18.12
N ASN A 252 -1.39 -4.86 -18.53
CA ASN A 252 -0.20 -4.04 -18.61
C ASN A 252 -0.07 -3.46 -20.03
N PRO A 253 0.43 -2.23 -20.18
CA PRO A 253 0.77 -1.70 -21.51
C PRO A 253 1.79 -2.58 -22.24
N LEU A 254 1.94 -2.37 -23.56
CA LEU A 254 2.84 -3.10 -24.48
C LEU A 254 4.26 -3.32 -23.92
N TYR A 255 4.72 -2.46 -23.01
CA TYR A 255 5.93 -2.65 -22.25
C TYR A 255 5.69 -2.37 -20.75
N ILE A 256 6.22 -3.24 -19.89
CA ILE A 256 6.29 -3.07 -18.44
C ILE A 256 7.66 -3.54 -17.95
N LEU A 257 8.22 -2.88 -16.94
CA LEU A 257 9.48 -3.30 -16.30
C LEU A 257 9.43 -4.78 -15.89
N PRO A 258 10.47 -5.58 -16.22
CA PRO A 258 10.51 -7.03 -15.93
C PRO A 258 10.25 -7.38 -14.46
N GLU A 259 10.73 -6.54 -13.54
CA GLU A 259 10.59 -6.70 -12.09
C GLU A 259 9.12 -6.56 -11.62
N LEU A 260 8.30 -5.86 -12.39
CA LEU A 260 6.87 -5.64 -12.13
C LEU A 260 5.97 -6.65 -12.87
N LYS A 261 6.50 -7.34 -13.89
CA LYS A 261 5.75 -8.27 -14.75
C LYS A 261 5.43 -9.59 -14.06
N ASN A 262 6.36 -10.09 -13.24
CA ASN A 262 6.26 -11.41 -12.64
C ASN A 262 5.43 -11.43 -11.36
N SER A 263 4.58 -12.44 -11.23
CA SER A 263 3.79 -12.67 -10.01
C SER A 263 4.70 -13.05 -8.85
N GLN A 264 4.61 -12.30 -7.75
CA GLN A 264 5.32 -12.53 -6.50
C GLN A 264 4.49 -13.35 -5.50
N LEU A 265 3.76 -14.33 -6.02
CA LEU A 265 2.85 -15.17 -5.23
C LEU A 265 3.60 -16.00 -4.19
N HIS A 266 4.78 -16.49 -4.57
CA HIS A 266 5.72 -17.21 -3.72
C HIS A 266 6.89 -16.28 -3.41
N PHE A 267 6.73 -15.44 -2.38
CA PHE A 267 7.86 -14.78 -1.76
C PHE A 267 8.35 -15.65 -0.61
N ASP A 268 9.66 -15.86 -0.57
CA ASP A 268 10.34 -16.33 0.64
C ASP A 268 10.63 -15.08 1.46
N LYS A 269 10.29 -15.08 2.75
CA LYS A 269 10.87 -14.10 3.67
C LYS A 269 12.35 -14.44 3.77
N ILE A 270 13.17 -13.80 2.93
CA ILE A 270 14.62 -13.88 3.02
C ILE A 270 15.02 -13.47 4.44
N ASP A 271 16.04 -14.13 4.98
CA ASP A 271 16.55 -13.93 6.34
C ASP A 271 16.68 -12.45 6.70
N VAL A 272 16.44 -12.16 7.97
CA VAL A 272 16.41 -10.83 8.64
C VAL A 272 17.67 -9.97 8.40
N ASN A 273 18.70 -10.50 7.75
CA ASN A 273 19.99 -9.86 7.52
C ASN A 273 20.22 -9.29 6.11
N ASP A 274 19.26 -9.40 5.18
CA ASP A 274 19.46 -8.91 3.82
C ASP A 274 19.21 -7.39 3.73
N LYS A 275 20.18 -6.59 4.19
CA LYS A 275 20.11 -5.13 4.18
C LYS A 275 20.06 -4.58 2.74
N LEU A 276 19.50 -3.38 2.56
CA LEU A 276 19.60 -2.68 1.29
C LEU A 276 21.07 -2.30 0.98
N PRO A 277 21.46 -2.25 -0.30
CA PRO A 277 22.84 -1.93 -0.69
C PRO A 277 23.24 -0.51 -0.29
N ALA A 278 22.27 0.41 -0.18
CA ALA A 278 22.47 1.75 0.35
C ALA A 278 21.18 2.28 1.01
N PRO A 279 21.27 3.31 1.87
CA PRO A 279 20.12 3.98 2.47
C PRO A 279 19.12 4.51 1.44
N ILE A 280 17.82 4.45 1.75
CA ILE A 280 16.78 5.05 0.90
C ILE A 280 16.84 6.58 1.00
N LYS A 281 16.99 7.23 -0.16
CA LYS A 281 17.04 8.69 -0.35
C LYS A 281 15.65 9.28 -0.62
N SER A 282 14.81 8.58 -1.39
CA SER A 282 13.42 8.96 -1.63
C SER A 282 12.58 7.82 -2.19
N LEU A 283 11.29 7.85 -1.88
CA LEU A 283 10.28 7.03 -2.54
C LEU A 283 9.60 7.82 -3.66
N LEU A 284 9.36 7.17 -4.80
CA LEU A 284 8.72 7.73 -5.98
C LEU A 284 7.55 6.83 -6.39
N TYR A 285 6.47 7.42 -6.89
CA TYR A 285 5.51 6.69 -7.70
C TYR A 285 6.04 6.62 -9.13
N ILE A 286 5.93 5.45 -9.76
CA ILE A 286 6.37 5.24 -11.13
C ILE A 286 5.24 4.65 -11.99
N ASN A 287 5.26 4.98 -13.29
CA ASN A 287 4.46 4.29 -14.28
C ASN A 287 5.06 2.89 -14.59
N PRO A 288 4.39 2.04 -15.38
CA PRO A 288 4.93 0.74 -15.79
C PRO A 288 6.28 0.80 -16.54
N TYR A 289 6.65 1.97 -17.07
CA TYR A 289 7.90 2.22 -17.81
C TYR A 289 9.05 2.68 -16.89
N GLY A 290 8.81 2.92 -15.60
CA GLY A 290 9.82 3.37 -14.64
C GLY A 290 9.95 4.89 -14.50
N GLU A 291 9.11 5.68 -15.16
CA GLU A 291 9.15 7.14 -15.06
C GLU A 291 8.38 7.63 -13.83
N GLU A 292 8.90 8.66 -13.15
CA GLU A 292 8.25 9.29 -12.00
C GLU A 292 6.88 9.86 -12.40
N ILE A 293 5.82 9.36 -11.79
CA ILE A 293 4.47 9.93 -11.85
C ILE A 293 4.10 10.57 -10.52
N LYS A 294 3.14 11.50 -10.59
CA LYS A 294 2.68 12.28 -9.43
C LYS A 294 1.17 12.12 -9.29
N PRO A 295 0.69 10.98 -8.78
CA PRO A 295 -0.73 10.77 -8.60
C PRO A 295 -1.29 11.76 -7.58
N THR A 296 -2.58 12.04 -7.72
CA THR A 296 -3.33 12.85 -6.75
C THR A 296 -4.01 11.93 -5.74
N GLY A 297 -3.91 12.27 -4.47
CA GLY A 297 -4.59 11.54 -3.40
C GLY A 297 -6.11 11.71 -3.44
N ASN A 298 -6.82 10.78 -2.81
CA ASN A 298 -8.28 10.72 -2.79
C ASN A 298 -8.91 11.98 -2.15
N SER A 299 -9.86 12.61 -2.83
CA SER A 299 -10.56 13.81 -2.35
C SER A 299 -11.40 13.58 -1.09
N ARG A 300 -11.91 12.36 -0.88
CA ARG A 300 -12.57 11.98 0.37
C ARG A 300 -11.62 12.07 1.55
N VAL A 301 -10.41 11.54 1.40
CA VAL A 301 -9.36 11.59 2.43
C VAL A 301 -8.99 13.03 2.78
N ILE A 302 -8.88 13.91 1.78
CA ILE A 302 -8.65 15.35 2.00
C ILE A 302 -9.76 15.97 2.86
N SER A 303 -11.02 15.62 2.57
CA SER A 303 -12.18 16.14 3.30
C SER A 303 -12.21 15.64 4.74
N ASP A 304 -11.81 14.39 4.95
CA ASP A 304 -11.73 13.77 6.27
C ASP A 304 -10.61 14.39 7.10
N ILE A 305 -9.42 14.62 6.52
CA ILE A 305 -8.29 15.29 7.20
C ILE A 305 -8.69 16.71 7.64
N LYS A 306 -9.43 17.46 6.82
CA LYS A 306 -9.89 18.81 7.19
C LYS A 306 -10.87 18.85 8.35
N LYS A 307 -11.63 17.77 8.55
CA LYS A 307 -12.60 17.62 9.66
C LYS A 307 -12.01 16.89 10.87
N ALA A 308 -10.81 16.32 10.71
CA ALA A 308 -10.17 15.51 11.72
C ALA A 308 -9.66 16.38 12.86
N ASP A 309 -9.79 15.83 14.07
CA ASP A 309 -9.17 16.39 15.26
C ASP A 309 -7.71 15.94 15.40
N MET A 310 -7.44 14.72 14.95
CA MET A 310 -6.15 14.05 15.02
C MET A 310 -5.89 13.21 13.77
N LEU A 311 -4.65 13.29 13.28
CA LEU A 311 -4.07 12.42 12.27
C LEU A 311 -3.02 11.54 12.95
N VAL A 312 -3.13 10.23 12.81
CA VAL A 312 -2.16 9.27 13.33
C VAL A 312 -1.43 8.60 12.17
N TYR A 313 -0.11 8.74 12.12
CA TYR A 313 0.76 7.89 11.32
C TYR A 313 1.00 6.62 12.12
N SER A 314 0.28 5.55 11.78
CA SER A 314 0.26 4.32 12.57
C SER A 314 1.49 3.43 12.31
N ILE A 315 1.66 2.41 13.14
CA ILE A 315 2.76 1.43 12.98
C ILE A 315 2.68 0.64 11.68
N GLY A 316 3.84 0.40 11.10
CA GLY A 316 4.02 -0.26 9.80
C GLY A 316 5.33 0.20 9.15
N SER A 317 5.73 -0.46 8.07
CA SER A 317 6.96 -0.10 7.36
C SER A 317 6.90 1.34 6.87
N LEU A 318 7.90 2.15 7.26
CA LEU A 318 7.91 3.58 6.99
C LEU A 318 7.80 3.83 5.49
N VAL A 319 8.64 3.16 4.71
CA VAL A 319 8.82 3.48 3.29
C VAL A 319 7.77 2.81 2.43
N THR A 320 7.38 1.57 2.71
CA THR A 320 6.40 0.87 1.87
C THR A 320 4.95 0.99 2.31
N SER A 321 4.66 1.49 3.53
CA SER A 321 3.28 1.67 4.03
C SER A 321 2.89 3.11 4.27
N LEU A 322 3.70 3.90 4.99
CA LEU A 322 3.34 5.27 5.36
C LEU A 322 3.71 6.29 4.28
N LEU A 323 4.94 6.24 3.76
CA LEU A 323 5.40 7.16 2.72
C LEU A 323 4.53 7.16 1.46
N PRO A 324 4.00 6.04 0.92
CA PRO A 324 3.15 6.09 -0.27
C PRO A 324 1.91 6.97 -0.07
N ILE A 325 1.39 7.07 1.16
CA ILE A 325 0.29 7.98 1.49
C ILE A 325 0.83 9.40 1.67
N ALA A 326 1.91 9.56 2.43
CA ALA A 326 2.44 10.86 2.84
C ALA A 326 3.09 11.66 1.69
N ILE A 327 3.59 11.01 0.64
CA ILE A 327 4.22 11.69 -0.53
C ILE A 327 3.20 12.19 -1.56
N LEU A 328 1.90 11.94 -1.36
CA LEU A 328 0.85 12.49 -2.22
C LEU A 328 0.75 13.98 -1.99
N GLY A 329 1.09 14.77 -3.01
CA GLY A 329 1.32 16.22 -2.87
C GLY A 329 0.12 16.98 -2.29
N ASN A 330 -1.10 16.65 -2.70
CA ASN A 330 -2.33 17.23 -2.18
C ASN A 330 -2.65 16.80 -0.74
N ILE A 331 -2.26 15.59 -0.32
CA ILE A 331 -2.41 15.14 1.07
C ILE A 331 -1.41 15.87 1.96
N ALA A 332 -0.14 15.93 1.57
CA ALA A 332 0.90 16.64 2.30
C ALA A 332 0.56 18.15 2.46
N ASP A 333 0.05 18.77 1.41
CA ASP A 333 -0.41 20.17 1.42
C ASP A 333 -1.56 20.40 2.41
N VAL A 334 -2.57 19.53 2.40
CA VAL A 334 -3.72 19.63 3.31
C VAL A 334 -3.32 19.43 4.77
N ILE A 335 -2.35 18.55 5.05
CA ILE A 335 -1.83 18.35 6.41
C ILE A 335 -1.15 19.62 6.94
N LEU A 336 -0.42 20.33 6.07
CA LEU A 336 0.22 21.61 6.42
C LEU A 336 -0.81 22.70 6.74
N ASP A 337 -1.85 22.80 5.91
CA ASP A 337 -2.87 23.85 6.03
C ASP A 337 -3.90 23.58 7.14
N SER A 338 -4.09 22.32 7.52
CA SER A 338 -5.06 21.95 8.56
C SER A 338 -4.49 22.25 9.95
N LYS A 339 -4.87 23.39 10.53
CA LYS A 339 -4.61 23.79 11.93
C LYS A 339 -5.97 24.02 12.61
N PRO A 340 -6.28 23.46 13.79
CA PRO A 340 -5.39 22.87 14.81
C PRO A 340 -5.31 21.32 14.80
N LEU A 341 -5.08 20.69 13.65
CA LEU A 341 -4.92 19.22 13.55
C LEU A 341 -3.69 18.73 14.33
N ARG A 342 -3.88 17.81 15.28
CA ARG A 342 -2.78 17.07 15.93
C ARG A 342 -2.26 15.98 15.00
N LYS A 343 -0.94 15.84 14.88
CA LYS A 343 -0.27 14.95 13.92
C LYS A 343 0.67 14.03 14.69
N VAL A 344 0.16 12.86 15.07
CA VAL A 344 0.84 11.93 15.96
C VAL A 344 1.52 10.84 15.15
N LEU A 345 2.82 10.64 15.33
CA LEU A 345 3.56 9.53 14.74
C LEU A 345 3.77 8.43 15.79
N LEU A 346 3.33 7.21 15.46
CA LEU A 346 3.63 6.01 16.24
C LEU A 346 4.91 5.38 15.68
N LEU A 347 5.99 5.40 16.45
CA LEU A 347 7.27 4.83 16.02
C LEU A 347 7.22 3.30 16.11
N ASN A 348 7.82 2.63 15.13
CA ASN A 348 7.99 1.18 15.18
C ASN A 348 8.93 0.78 16.33
N SER A 349 8.66 -0.38 16.94
CA SER A 349 9.49 -0.88 18.05
C SER A 349 10.76 -1.61 17.62
N ARG A 350 10.81 -2.08 16.38
CA ARG A 350 11.94 -2.83 15.82
C ARG A 350 12.33 -2.29 14.44
N TYR A 351 13.59 -2.51 14.08
CA TYR A 351 14.05 -2.21 12.73
C TYR A 351 13.46 -3.19 11.72
N ASP A 352 13.10 -2.66 10.55
CA ASP A 352 12.89 -3.47 9.35
C ASP A 352 14.03 -3.24 8.35
N ARG A 353 14.00 -3.99 7.25
CA ARG A 353 14.95 -3.87 6.15
C ARG A 353 15.03 -2.45 5.57
N GLU A 354 13.95 -1.68 5.66
CA GLU A 354 13.79 -0.35 5.06
C GLU A 354 14.27 0.77 5.99
N THR A 355 14.48 0.49 7.28
CA THR A 355 14.84 1.52 8.27
C THR A 355 16.01 1.11 9.16
N SER A 356 16.69 0.00 8.90
CA SER A 356 17.77 -0.51 9.76
C SER A 356 18.96 0.45 9.97
N TRP A 357 19.06 1.51 9.16
CA TRP A 357 20.10 2.54 9.25
C TRP A 357 19.62 3.87 9.84
N LEU A 358 18.34 3.98 10.23
CA LEU A 358 17.74 5.22 10.73
C LEU A 358 17.58 5.17 12.24
N ASP A 359 18.16 6.11 12.96
CA ASP A 359 17.73 6.42 14.32
C ASP A 359 16.34 7.07 14.31
N GLY A 360 15.74 7.29 15.49
CA GLY A 360 14.42 7.93 15.59
C GLY A 360 14.41 9.29 14.90
N LEU A 361 15.50 10.05 14.99
CA LEU A 361 15.65 11.34 14.31
C LEU A 361 15.59 11.20 12.78
N GLY A 362 16.39 10.28 12.22
CA GLY A 362 16.43 9.97 10.81
C GLY A 362 15.08 9.47 10.28
N TYR A 363 14.35 8.71 11.09
CA TYR A 363 13.00 8.24 10.79
C TYR A 363 12.04 9.41 10.56
N VAL A 364 11.95 10.34 11.52
CA VAL A 364 11.09 11.52 11.41
C VAL A 364 11.59 12.46 10.30
N LYS A 365 12.91 12.63 10.17
CA LYS A 365 13.51 13.42 9.11
C LYS A 365 13.10 12.92 7.72
N LEU A 366 13.17 11.61 7.48
CA LEU A 366 12.81 11.02 6.19
C LEU A 366 11.33 11.27 5.86
N LEU A 367 10.44 11.15 6.84
CA LEU A 367 9.03 11.47 6.69
C LEU A 367 8.82 12.95 6.35
N VAL A 368 9.35 13.86 7.18
CA VAL A 368 9.20 15.31 7.04
C VAL A 368 9.80 15.82 5.73
N ASP A 369 11.02 15.39 5.36
CA ASP A 369 11.67 15.80 4.12
C ASP A 369 10.90 15.27 2.89
N SER A 370 10.32 14.07 2.97
CA SER A 370 9.52 13.51 1.86
C SER A 370 8.20 14.25 1.69
N MET A 371 7.48 14.53 2.78
CA MET A 371 6.24 15.33 2.76
C MET A 371 6.50 16.77 2.31
N SER A 372 7.57 17.40 2.80
CA SER A 372 7.97 18.76 2.40
C SER A 372 8.25 18.86 0.91
N ARG A 373 8.99 17.89 0.35
CA ARG A 373 9.26 17.83 -1.10
C ARG A 373 7.96 17.66 -1.90
N ALA A 374 7.07 16.79 -1.45
CA ALA A 374 5.79 16.54 -2.11
C ALA A 374 4.88 17.77 -2.12
N ALA A 375 4.71 18.43 -0.96
CA ALA A 375 3.89 19.63 -0.83
C ALA A 375 4.45 20.80 -1.66
N LEU A 376 5.78 21.00 -1.64
CA LEU A 376 6.43 22.05 -2.43
C LEU A 376 6.24 21.84 -3.94
N LYS A 377 6.46 20.61 -4.43
CA LYS A 377 6.22 20.24 -5.83
C LYS A 377 4.75 20.48 -6.22
N TYR A 378 3.80 20.13 -5.34
CA TYR A 378 2.36 20.31 -5.61
C TYR A 378 1.94 21.78 -5.67
N ARG A 379 2.43 22.63 -4.75
CA ARG A 379 2.17 24.07 -4.77
C ARG A 379 2.78 24.73 -6.02
N GLN A 380 3.96 24.30 -6.43
CA GLN A 380 4.62 24.80 -7.66
C GLN A 380 3.77 24.56 -8.91
N THR A 381 3.23 23.35 -9.07
CA THR A 381 2.39 23.02 -10.21
C THR A 381 1.05 23.77 -10.23
N ARG A 382 0.57 24.23 -9.07
CA ARG A 382 -0.75 24.85 -8.93
C ARG A 382 -0.71 26.38 -8.98
N ASN A 383 0.27 27.03 -8.35
CA ASN A 383 0.22 28.47 -8.07
C ASN A 383 1.21 29.32 -8.88
N GLY A 384 2.03 28.74 -9.76
CA GLY A 384 2.79 29.49 -10.77
C GLY A 384 3.94 30.37 -10.25
N HIS A 385 3.79 31.15 -9.17
CA HIS A 385 4.79 32.06 -8.61
C HIS A 385 4.55 32.33 -7.11
N SER A 386 5.64 32.57 -6.37
CA SER A 386 5.75 32.80 -4.92
C SER A 386 5.71 31.54 -4.03
N ILE A 387 6.83 30.81 -4.05
CA ILE A 387 7.16 29.87 -3.00
C ILE A 387 7.64 30.71 -1.81
N SER A 388 6.73 31.08 -0.90
CA SER A 388 7.17 31.31 0.47
C SER A 388 7.93 30.04 0.86
N ARG A 389 9.25 30.14 1.14
CA ARG A 389 10.04 29.03 1.67
C ARG A 389 9.18 28.41 2.76
N ILE A 390 8.68 27.19 2.56
CA ILE A 390 8.16 26.39 3.65
C ILE A 390 9.35 26.28 4.58
N GLN A 391 9.39 27.11 5.62
CA GLN A 391 10.37 26.94 6.68
C GLN A 391 10.08 25.55 7.20
N ARG A 392 11.05 24.65 7.09
CA ARG A 392 10.92 23.24 7.46
C ARG A 392 10.79 23.12 8.98
N GLN A 393 9.71 23.62 9.55
CA GLN A 393 9.37 23.40 10.94
C GLN A 393 8.75 22.02 11.02
N TRP A 394 9.42 21.10 11.71
CA TRP A 394 8.99 19.70 11.78
C TRP A 394 7.61 19.57 12.45
N SER A 395 7.32 20.48 13.39
CA SER A 395 6.04 20.64 14.09
C SER A 395 4.83 20.82 13.15
N GLU A 396 5.02 21.28 11.92
CA GLU A 396 3.93 21.42 10.96
C GLU A 396 3.51 20.07 10.34
N PHE A 397 4.39 19.07 10.34
CA PHE A 397 4.13 17.75 9.79
C PHE A 397 3.85 16.70 10.87
N VAL A 398 4.55 16.79 12.00
CA VAL A 398 4.44 15.89 13.16
C VAL A 398 4.45 16.76 14.41
N THR A 399 3.38 16.71 15.20
CA THR A 399 3.28 17.45 16.47
C THR A 399 3.77 16.62 17.65
N ASP A 400 3.49 15.31 17.62
CA ASP A 400 3.74 14.40 18.73
C ASP A 400 4.34 13.09 18.20
N LEU A 401 5.30 12.54 18.95
CA LEU A 401 5.94 11.26 18.71
C LEU A 401 5.63 10.32 19.86
N VAL A 402 5.06 9.15 19.58
CA VAL A 402 4.83 8.09 20.55
C VAL A 402 5.77 6.93 20.26
N TYR A 403 6.46 6.44 21.28
CA TYR A 403 7.43 5.35 21.14
C TYR A 403 7.45 4.45 22.38
N LEU A 404 8.00 3.25 22.21
CA LEU A 404 8.27 2.34 23.33
C LEU A 404 9.67 2.61 23.86
N LYS A 405 9.82 2.73 25.19
CA LYS A 405 11.14 2.98 25.80
C LYS A 405 12.10 1.80 25.63
N ASP A 406 11.57 0.58 25.60
CA ASP A 406 12.31 -0.67 25.38
C ASP A 406 12.42 -1.03 23.88
N GLY A 407 12.16 -0.08 22.97
CA GLY A 407 12.29 -0.28 21.53
C GLY A 407 13.74 -0.28 21.06
N GLU A 408 14.00 -0.92 19.92
CA GLU A 408 15.33 -0.94 19.28
C GLU A 408 15.72 0.42 18.68
N ILE A 409 14.73 1.27 18.37
CA ILE A 409 14.94 2.57 17.74
C ILE A 409 15.25 3.63 18.81
N LEU A 410 16.48 4.13 18.79
CA LEU A 410 16.95 5.13 19.75
C LEU A 410 16.32 6.50 19.48
N ILE A 411 15.89 7.17 20.55
CA ILE A 411 15.28 8.50 20.51
C ILE A 411 16.01 9.44 21.47
N ASP A 412 16.32 10.65 21.00
CA ASP A 412 16.74 11.77 21.83
C ASP A 412 15.61 12.79 21.98
N GLU A 413 14.92 12.73 23.12
CA GLU A 413 13.79 13.63 23.45
C GLU A 413 14.19 15.12 23.41
N LYS A 414 15.44 15.46 23.75
CA LYS A 414 15.89 16.87 23.77
C LYS A 414 16.01 17.42 22.36
N GLU A 415 16.47 16.60 21.42
CA GLU A 415 16.57 17.03 20.03
C GLU A 415 15.18 17.20 19.42
N PHE A 416 14.24 16.31 19.69
CA PHE A 416 12.86 16.46 19.24
C PHE A 416 12.17 17.70 19.83
N ALA A 417 12.39 17.98 21.11
CA ALA A 417 11.89 19.20 21.75
C ALA A 417 12.44 20.47 21.07
N SER A 418 13.73 20.47 20.68
CA SER A 418 14.34 21.59 19.94
C SER A 418 13.70 21.84 18.57
N LYS A 419 13.09 20.80 17.97
CA LYS A 419 12.37 20.87 16.69
C LYS A 419 10.85 21.06 16.86
N GLY A 420 10.37 21.23 18.10
CA GLY A 420 8.96 21.48 18.41
C GLY A 420 8.07 20.22 18.37
N ILE A 421 8.65 19.03 18.52
CA ILE A 421 7.91 17.76 18.61
C ILE A 421 7.87 17.32 20.07
N LEU A 422 6.68 16.98 20.56
CA LEU A 422 6.49 16.42 21.91
C LEU A 422 6.65 14.90 21.87
N CYS A 423 7.50 14.36 22.74
CA CYS A 423 7.76 12.93 22.83
C CYS A 423 6.98 12.29 23.99
N HIS A 424 6.35 11.15 23.73
CA HIS A 424 5.57 10.39 24.70
C HIS A 424 6.06 8.93 24.71
N GLY A 425 6.81 8.56 25.75
CA GLY A 425 7.35 7.21 25.91
C GLY A 425 6.40 6.29 26.67
N ILE A 426 6.15 5.09 26.16
CA ILE A 426 5.40 4.01 26.82
C ILE A 426 6.38 3.01 27.44
N ASP A 427 6.21 2.75 28.73
CA ASP A 427 6.95 1.75 29.51
C ASP A 427 6.37 0.34 29.27
N SER A 428 6.57 -0.21 28.07
CA SER A 428 6.12 -1.55 27.67
C SER A 428 6.90 -2.08 26.48
N ASP A 429 7.10 -3.41 26.43
CA ASP A 429 7.69 -4.13 25.30
C ASP A 429 6.81 -4.11 24.03
N GLN A 430 5.51 -3.83 24.19
CA GLN A 430 4.54 -3.77 23.10
C GLN A 430 3.62 -2.56 23.26
N LEU A 431 3.18 -2.01 22.11
CA LEU A 431 2.13 -1.00 22.09
C LEU A 431 0.81 -1.64 22.51
N ASP A 432 0.50 -1.52 23.80
CA ASP A 432 -0.76 -1.95 24.37
C ASP A 432 -1.88 -0.95 24.00
N ASN A 433 -3.09 -1.48 23.77
CA ASN A 433 -4.20 -0.65 23.33
C ASN A 433 -4.60 0.39 24.38
N ASP A 434 -4.58 0.03 25.66
CA ASP A 434 -5.05 0.89 26.76
C ASP A 434 -4.08 2.03 27.04
N GLY A 435 -2.77 1.73 27.12
CA GLY A 435 -1.71 2.71 27.29
C GLY A 435 -1.66 3.71 26.14
N LEU A 436 -1.73 3.20 24.90
CA LEU A 436 -1.80 4.04 23.71
C LEU A 436 -3.06 4.92 23.71
N ALA A 437 -4.22 4.37 24.04
CA ALA A 437 -5.48 5.13 24.09
C ALA A 437 -5.39 6.28 25.10
N ARG A 438 -4.82 6.05 26.29
CA ARG A 438 -4.64 7.11 27.31
C ARG A 438 -3.75 8.24 26.81
N ILE A 439 -2.63 7.93 26.16
CA ILE A 439 -1.71 8.94 25.61
C ILE A 439 -2.40 9.73 24.50
N LEU A 440 -3.07 9.05 23.57
CA LEU A 440 -3.79 9.72 22.47
C LEU A 440 -4.95 10.59 22.99
N GLN A 441 -5.65 10.18 24.05
CA GLN A 441 -6.66 11.03 24.72
C GLN A 441 -6.01 12.27 25.33
N MET A 442 -4.87 12.13 26.01
CA MET A 442 -4.14 13.25 26.61
C MET A 442 -3.70 14.26 25.54
N ILE A 443 -3.17 13.77 24.41
CA ILE A 443 -2.78 14.63 23.27
C ILE A 443 -3.99 15.35 22.68
N GLY A 444 -5.12 14.63 22.54
CA GLY A 444 -6.38 15.19 22.02
C GLY A 444 -6.98 16.26 22.95
N ASN A 445 -6.85 16.11 24.26
CA ASN A 445 -7.39 17.02 25.27
C ASN A 445 -6.50 18.25 25.53
N SER A 446 -5.23 18.21 25.14
CA SER A 446 -4.27 19.33 25.29
C SER A 446 -4.51 20.45 24.27
N ARG A 447 -5.78 20.76 23.97
CA ARG A 447 -6.24 21.73 22.97
C ARG A 447 -6.28 23.15 23.50
#